data_AF-A0A9P5AQJ7-F1
#
_entry.id   AF-A0A9P5AQJ7-F1
#
_cell.length_a   1.000
_cell.length_b   1.000
_cell.length_c   1.000
_cell.angle_alpha   90.00
_cell.angle_beta   90.00
_cell.angle_gamma   90.00
#
_symmetry.space_group_name_H-M   'P 1'
#
loop_
_entity.id
_entity.type
_entity.pdbx_description
1 polymer ?
#
loop_
_entity_poly.entity_id
_entity_poly.type
_entity_poly.pdbx_seq_one_letter_code
_entity_poly.pdbx_strand_id
1 'polypeptide(L)'
;MDEKLPAQRAMSPPHSLRRSRPTLTIAFVIAALYTFWIWQPFNPTLNAETMVDIATDDSHTTDRLVPLEAHIMSKCPDAKDGLELLVLPVMQRVHDKVNFTLSYIGRPTANDGVDCMHGPSECMGNIIELCARELYPDPKINLGFIMCLSRDYSEIPERSLVEDCALESAIDFQQLNDCAVKDDGAYGLSLLRDSIKRTADLIGRCDEKCYHSS
;
A
#
# COMPACT_ATOMS: atom_id res chain seq x y z
N MET A 1 39.71 92.63 -20.11
CA MET A 1 39.72 92.06 -18.75
C MET A 1 38.31 91.60 -18.46
N ASP A 2 38.23 90.42 -17.84
CA ASP A 2 37.03 89.82 -17.27
C ASP A 2 35.98 89.33 -18.30
N GLU A 3 35.41 88.15 -18.23
CA GLU A 3 35.30 87.18 -17.15
C GLU A 3 35.00 85.81 -17.78
N LYS A 4 35.65 84.74 -17.30
CA LYS A 4 35.40 83.35 -17.76
C LYS A 4 34.07 82.85 -17.17
N LEU A 5 33.08 82.61 -18.03
CA LEU A 5 31.82 81.94 -17.69
C LEU A 5 31.98 80.40 -17.73
N PRO A 6 31.42 79.64 -16.77
CA PRO A 6 31.71 78.20 -16.65
C PRO A 6 30.98 77.35 -17.69
N ALA A 7 31.65 76.27 -18.12
CA ALA A 7 31.18 75.29 -19.09
C ALA A 7 30.00 74.47 -18.55
N GLN A 8 28.89 74.44 -19.28
CA GLN A 8 27.77 73.53 -19.06
C GLN A 8 28.05 72.19 -19.75
N ARG A 9 27.94 71.09 -18.98
CA ARG A 9 28.10 69.71 -19.43
C ARG A 9 27.04 69.33 -20.45
N ALA A 10 27.50 68.74 -21.55
CA ALA A 10 26.67 68.24 -22.65
C ALA A 10 25.73 67.12 -22.20
N MET A 11 24.49 67.22 -22.67
CA MET A 11 23.41 66.24 -22.53
C MET A 11 23.65 65.09 -23.53
N SER A 12 23.67 63.85 -23.06
CA SER A 12 23.73 62.65 -23.92
C SER A 12 22.31 62.22 -24.33
N PRO A 13 22.10 61.67 -25.54
CA PRO A 13 20.77 61.26 -26.01
C PRO A 13 20.29 59.96 -25.32
N PRO A 14 18.98 59.71 -25.24
CA PRO A 14 18.44 58.51 -24.62
C PRO A 14 18.71 57.26 -25.46
N HIS A 15 19.08 56.18 -24.77
CA HIS A 15 19.24 54.85 -25.34
C HIS A 15 17.92 54.34 -25.93
N SER A 16 18.00 53.86 -27.18
CA SER A 16 16.91 53.25 -27.93
C SER A 16 16.29 52.06 -27.20
N LEU A 17 15.02 52.17 -26.79
CA LEU A 17 14.21 51.03 -26.42
C LEU A 17 13.89 50.22 -27.69
N ARG A 18 14.47 49.03 -27.75
CA ARG A 18 14.25 48.00 -28.77
C ARG A 18 12.77 47.62 -28.78
N ARG A 19 12.05 48.05 -29.82
CA ARG A 19 10.63 47.74 -30.09
C ARG A 19 10.43 46.22 -30.19
N SER A 20 9.91 45.59 -29.13
CA SER A 20 9.49 44.19 -29.16
C SER A 20 8.29 44.06 -30.11
N ARG A 21 8.31 43.06 -30.99
CA ARG A 21 7.22 42.78 -31.95
C ARG A 21 6.24 41.79 -31.29
N PRO A 22 5.08 42.23 -30.79
CA PRO A 22 4.14 41.40 -30.02
C PRO A 22 3.41 40.34 -30.86
N THR A 23 3.59 40.36 -32.18
CA THR A 23 2.91 39.45 -33.10
C THR A 23 3.38 38.01 -32.98
N LEU A 24 4.67 37.79 -32.69
CA LEU A 24 5.24 36.44 -32.60
C LEU A 24 4.80 35.72 -31.31
N THR A 25 4.70 36.46 -30.21
CA THR A 25 4.24 35.92 -28.92
C THR A 25 2.76 35.58 -28.95
N ILE A 26 1.93 36.42 -29.60
CA ILE A 26 0.50 36.14 -29.77
C ILE A 26 0.28 34.89 -30.63
N ALA A 27 1.03 34.73 -31.73
CA ALA A 27 0.95 33.54 -32.58
C ALA A 27 1.31 32.24 -31.83
N PHE A 28 2.34 32.29 -30.97
CA PHE A 28 2.72 31.15 -30.13
C PHE A 28 1.65 30.77 -29.11
N VAL A 29 1.03 31.77 -28.45
CA VAL A 29 -0.05 31.52 -27.47
C VAL A 29 -1.28 30.92 -28.16
N ILE A 30 -1.65 31.42 -29.34
CA ILE A 30 -2.79 30.87 -30.10
C ILE A 30 -2.52 29.43 -30.53
N ALA A 31 -1.31 29.12 -31.01
CA ALA A 31 -0.94 27.75 -31.39
C ALA A 31 -0.94 26.78 -30.20
N ALA A 32 -0.49 27.24 -29.02
CA ALA A 32 -0.54 26.45 -27.79
C ALA A 32 -1.98 26.17 -27.33
N LEU A 33 -2.88 27.16 -27.42
CA LEU A 33 -4.30 26.97 -27.10
C LEU A 33 -4.99 26.03 -28.11
N TYR A 34 -4.66 26.14 -29.40
CA TYR A 34 -5.20 25.25 -30.43
C TYR A 34 -4.77 23.79 -30.23
N THR A 35 -3.50 23.56 -29.92
CA THR A 35 -3.01 22.21 -29.64
C THR A 35 -3.59 21.64 -28.34
N PHE A 36 -3.81 22.47 -27.32
CA PHE A 36 -4.51 22.06 -26.09
C PHE A 36 -5.98 21.68 -26.33
N TRP A 37 -6.70 22.41 -27.19
CA TRP A 37 -8.07 22.07 -27.61
C TRP A 37 -8.15 20.79 -28.45
N ILE A 38 -7.15 20.52 -29.28
CA ILE A 38 -7.10 19.32 -30.13
C ILE A 38 -6.74 18.05 -29.32
N TRP A 39 -6.03 18.20 -28.19
CA TRP A 39 -5.54 17.09 -27.36
C TRP A 39 -6.40 16.81 -26.11
N GLN A 40 -7.58 17.41 -25.94
CA GLN A 40 -8.56 16.89 -24.98
C GLN A 40 -9.19 15.63 -25.58
N PRO A 41 -8.94 14.41 -25.03
CA PRO A 41 -9.73 13.26 -25.42
C PRO A 41 -11.16 13.57 -24.98
N PHE A 42 -12.09 13.49 -25.94
CA PHE A 42 -13.53 13.41 -25.75
C PHE A 42 -13.96 13.24 -24.28
N ASN A 43 -14.51 14.30 -23.67
CA ASN A 43 -15.41 14.16 -22.53
C ASN A 43 -16.79 13.83 -23.12
N PRO A 44 -17.24 12.57 -23.13
CA PRO A 44 -18.60 12.29 -23.53
C PRO A 44 -19.52 12.83 -22.44
N THR A 45 -20.29 13.86 -22.77
CA THR A 45 -21.47 14.23 -21.99
C THR A 45 -22.43 13.04 -22.00
N LEU A 46 -22.47 12.29 -20.90
CA LEU A 46 -23.51 11.31 -20.62
C LEU A 46 -24.84 12.06 -20.48
N ASN A 47 -25.58 12.16 -21.58
CA ASN A 47 -26.98 12.52 -21.54
C ASN A 47 -27.72 11.37 -20.84
N ALA A 48 -28.19 11.65 -19.62
CA ALA A 48 -29.27 10.91 -19.01
C ALA A 48 -30.51 10.98 -19.92
N GLU A 49 -31.38 9.98 -19.77
CA GLU A 49 -32.67 9.77 -20.47
C GLU A 49 -32.61 8.92 -21.74
N THR A 50 -32.81 7.60 -21.59
CA THR A 50 -34.06 6.92 -21.98
C THR A 50 -34.06 5.51 -21.38
N MET A 51 -35.03 5.22 -20.50
CA MET A 51 -35.36 3.87 -20.05
C MET A 51 -35.73 2.98 -21.23
N VAL A 52 -35.05 1.85 -21.38
CA VAL A 52 -35.60 0.66 -22.03
C VAL A 52 -35.39 -0.50 -21.08
N ASP A 53 -36.49 -0.92 -20.44
CA ASP A 53 -36.58 -2.17 -19.68
C ASP A 53 -36.46 -3.33 -20.67
N ILE A 54 -35.23 -3.75 -20.96
CA ILE A 54 -34.97 -5.09 -21.46
C ILE A 54 -34.54 -5.85 -20.22
N ALA A 55 -35.40 -6.75 -19.74
CA ALA A 55 -35.04 -7.79 -18.81
C ALA A 55 -34.02 -8.72 -19.49
N THR A 56 -32.78 -8.25 -19.62
CA THR A 56 -31.63 -9.13 -19.57
C THR A 56 -31.59 -9.62 -18.15
N ASP A 57 -31.85 -10.91 -17.98
CA ASP A 57 -31.45 -11.70 -16.83
C ASP A 57 -30.00 -11.34 -16.52
N ASP A 58 -29.83 -10.34 -15.67
CA ASP A 58 -28.56 -9.91 -15.13
C ASP A 58 -28.18 -11.05 -14.19
N SER A 59 -27.54 -12.05 -14.78
CA SER A 59 -26.54 -12.81 -14.08
C SER A 59 -25.46 -11.79 -13.67
N HIS A 60 -25.77 -11.05 -12.61
CA HIS A 60 -24.82 -10.72 -11.59
C HIS A 60 -24.22 -12.07 -11.15
N THR A 61 -23.23 -12.55 -11.91
CA THR A 61 -22.09 -13.18 -11.30
C THR A 61 -21.58 -12.14 -10.32
N THR A 62 -22.07 -12.21 -9.08
CA THR A 62 -21.29 -11.75 -7.94
C THR A 62 -19.90 -12.30 -8.21
N ASP A 63 -18.97 -11.42 -8.53
CA ASP A 63 -17.59 -11.80 -8.85
C ASP A 63 -16.99 -12.32 -7.55
N ARG A 64 -17.25 -13.61 -7.30
CA ARG A 64 -17.01 -14.24 -6.01
C ARG A 64 -15.51 -14.47 -5.95
N LEU A 65 -14.83 -13.58 -5.21
CA LEU A 65 -13.41 -13.72 -4.91
C LEU A 65 -13.12 -15.14 -4.39
N VAL A 66 -12.09 -15.76 -4.95
CA VAL A 66 -11.65 -17.09 -4.55
C VAL A 66 -10.95 -16.98 -3.19
N PRO A 67 -11.35 -17.75 -2.16
CA PRO A 67 -10.62 -17.76 -0.90
C PRO A 67 -9.20 -18.30 -1.12
N LEU A 68 -8.19 -17.51 -0.76
CA LEU A 68 -6.79 -17.92 -0.77
C LEU A 68 -6.22 -17.64 0.61
N GLU A 69 -5.75 -18.68 1.30
CA GLU A 69 -5.24 -18.57 2.67
C GLU A 69 -3.84 -19.18 2.78
N ALA A 70 -2.92 -18.45 3.42
CA ALA A 70 -1.57 -18.92 3.74
C ALA A 70 -1.33 -18.86 5.25
N HIS A 71 -0.58 -19.83 5.78
CA HIS A 71 -0.26 -19.90 7.21
C HIS A 71 1.26 -19.86 7.39
N ILE A 72 1.77 -18.87 8.11
CA ILE A 72 3.22 -18.64 8.27
C ILE A 72 3.62 -18.43 9.74
N MET A 73 4.92 -18.26 9.97
CA MET A 73 5.51 -17.78 11.22
C MET A 73 6.49 -16.67 10.86
N SER A 74 6.42 -15.52 11.52
CA SER A 74 7.25 -14.34 11.19
C SER A 74 8.76 -14.62 11.22
N LYS A 75 9.23 -15.49 12.13
CA LYS A 75 10.66 -15.85 12.28
C LYS A 75 11.08 -17.11 11.52
N CYS A 76 10.25 -17.64 10.61
CA CYS A 76 10.56 -18.87 9.88
C CYS A 76 11.28 -18.59 8.56
N PRO A 77 12.46 -19.17 8.30
CA PRO A 77 13.16 -19.00 7.02
C PRO A 77 12.34 -19.53 5.83
N ASP A 78 11.59 -20.61 6.00
CA ASP A 78 10.74 -21.16 4.93
C ASP A 78 9.57 -20.22 4.60
N ALA A 79 9.10 -19.44 5.58
CA ALA A 79 8.07 -18.43 5.35
C ALA A 79 8.58 -17.29 4.47
N LYS A 80 9.83 -16.84 4.68
CA LYS A 80 10.49 -15.88 3.78
C LYS A 80 10.47 -16.39 2.34
N ASP A 81 10.93 -17.60 2.13
CA ASP A 81 11.02 -18.17 0.77
C ASP A 81 9.63 -18.42 0.18
N GLY A 82 8.66 -18.87 0.98
CA GLY A 82 7.26 -19.02 0.55
C GLY A 82 6.62 -17.67 0.15
N LEU A 83 6.89 -16.60 0.90
CA LEU A 83 6.41 -15.26 0.57
C LEU A 83 7.04 -14.76 -0.74
N GLU A 84 8.36 -14.85 -0.85
CA GLU A 84 9.13 -14.35 -1.99
C GLU A 84 8.84 -15.11 -3.29
N LEU A 85 8.82 -16.44 -3.23
CA LEU A 85 8.74 -17.30 -4.41
C LEU A 85 7.30 -17.64 -4.81
N LEU A 86 6.35 -17.65 -3.87
CA LEU A 86 4.98 -18.12 -4.12
C LEU A 86 3.93 -17.03 -3.91
N VAL A 87 3.83 -16.47 -2.71
CA VAL A 87 2.71 -15.58 -2.35
C VAL A 87 2.78 -14.26 -3.12
N LEU A 88 3.91 -13.55 -3.08
CA LEU A 88 4.02 -12.24 -3.72
C LEU A 88 3.83 -12.30 -5.25
N PRO A 89 4.49 -13.22 -6.00
CA PRO A 89 4.28 -13.30 -7.44
C PRO A 89 2.84 -13.62 -7.84
N VAL A 90 2.13 -14.40 -7.02
CA VAL A 90 0.70 -14.70 -7.22
C VAL A 90 -0.13 -13.46 -6.94
N MET A 91 0.02 -12.85 -5.77
CA MET A 91 -0.78 -11.69 -5.37
C MET A 91 -0.61 -10.49 -6.31
N GLN A 92 0.58 -10.27 -6.86
CA GLN A 92 0.80 -9.25 -7.90
C GLN A 92 -0.11 -9.41 -9.13
N ARG A 93 -0.51 -10.63 -9.46
CA ARG A 93 -1.31 -10.95 -10.67
C ARG A 93 -2.80 -11.15 -10.39
N VAL A 94 -3.15 -11.56 -9.15
CA VAL A 94 -4.52 -12.01 -8.84
C VAL A 94 -5.12 -11.38 -7.58
N HIS A 95 -4.50 -10.37 -6.95
CA HIS A 95 -5.04 -9.72 -5.75
C HIS A 95 -6.49 -9.25 -5.88
N ASP A 96 -6.94 -8.89 -7.09
CA ASP A 96 -8.30 -8.46 -7.42
C ASP A 96 -9.30 -9.61 -7.58
N LYS A 97 -8.83 -10.86 -7.59
CA LYS A 97 -9.62 -12.08 -7.83
C LYS A 97 -9.69 -13.01 -6.61
N VAL A 98 -8.94 -12.71 -5.57
CA VAL A 98 -8.84 -13.53 -4.37
C VAL A 98 -9.24 -12.76 -3.13
N ASN A 99 -9.87 -13.45 -2.19
CA ASN A 99 -9.99 -12.98 -0.82
C ASN A 99 -8.79 -13.56 -0.05
N PHE A 100 -7.70 -12.81 -0.01
CA PHE A 100 -6.43 -13.27 0.55
C PHE A 100 -6.38 -13.10 2.07
N THR A 101 -6.26 -14.23 2.77
CA THR A 101 -6.01 -14.28 4.21
C THR A 101 -4.60 -14.80 4.46
N LEU A 102 -3.86 -14.18 5.36
CA LEU A 102 -2.62 -14.78 5.87
C LEU A 102 -2.68 -14.81 7.40
N SER A 103 -2.49 -16.02 7.91
CA SER A 103 -2.67 -16.41 9.30
C SER A 103 -1.39 -16.99 9.86
N TYR A 104 -1.33 -17.14 11.17
CA TYR A 104 -0.09 -17.47 11.88
C TYR A 104 -0.20 -18.83 12.56
N ILE A 105 0.91 -19.55 12.53
CA ILE A 105 1.07 -20.84 13.17
C ILE A 105 1.57 -20.62 14.60
N GLY A 106 0.99 -21.34 15.54
CA GLY A 106 1.37 -21.32 16.94
C GLY A 106 0.52 -22.32 17.72
N ARG A 107 0.61 -22.30 19.04
CA ARG A 107 -0.17 -23.18 19.92
C ARG A 107 -0.91 -22.35 20.97
N PRO A 108 -2.22 -22.54 21.16
CA PRO A 108 -2.92 -21.93 22.29
C PRO A 108 -2.45 -22.58 23.60
N THR A 109 -2.36 -21.80 24.67
CA THR A 109 -2.08 -22.30 26.03
C THR A 109 -3.35 -22.36 26.86
N ALA A 110 -3.30 -23.04 28.02
CA ALA A 110 -4.47 -23.21 28.88
C ALA A 110 -4.99 -21.90 29.51
N ASN A 111 -4.17 -20.85 29.57
CA ASN A 111 -4.49 -19.57 30.21
C ASN A 111 -4.73 -18.44 29.19
N ASP A 112 -5.37 -18.75 28.06
CA ASP A 112 -5.62 -17.80 26.96
C ASP A 112 -4.35 -17.17 26.33
N GLY A 113 -3.17 -17.69 26.65
CA GLY A 113 -1.92 -17.31 26.03
C GLY A 113 -1.65 -18.07 24.74
N VAL A 114 -0.51 -17.77 24.13
CA VAL A 114 -0.06 -18.39 22.88
C VAL A 114 1.43 -18.70 22.95
N ASP A 115 1.82 -19.84 22.39
CA ASP A 115 3.21 -20.26 22.24
C ASP A 115 3.57 -20.29 20.75
N CYS A 116 4.67 -19.63 20.41
CA CYS A 116 5.22 -19.58 19.05
C CYS A 116 6.46 -20.48 18.94
N MET A 117 6.75 -21.00 17.75
CA MET A 117 7.79 -22.04 17.58
C MET A 117 9.20 -21.50 17.79
N HIS A 118 9.44 -20.23 17.44
CA HIS A 118 10.71 -19.54 17.60
C HIS A 118 10.70 -18.56 18.80
N GLY A 119 9.85 -18.80 19.79
CA GLY A 119 9.81 -18.08 21.06
C GLY A 119 9.03 -16.76 21.05
N PRO A 120 9.11 -15.96 22.14
CA PRO A 120 8.27 -14.79 22.33
C PRO A 120 8.47 -13.67 21.29
N SER A 121 9.69 -13.56 20.73
CA SER A 121 10.00 -12.60 19.67
C SER A 121 9.21 -12.88 18.38
N GLU A 122 8.98 -14.15 18.05
CA GLU A 122 8.10 -14.53 16.94
C GLU A 122 6.65 -14.14 17.23
N CYS A 123 6.16 -14.38 18.46
CA CYS A 123 4.80 -13.99 18.81
C CYS A 123 4.60 -12.48 18.64
N MET A 124 5.56 -11.67 19.09
CA MET A 124 5.51 -10.23 18.87
C MET A 124 5.57 -9.88 17.37
N GLY A 125 6.42 -10.54 16.59
CA GLY A 125 6.45 -10.38 15.13
C GLY A 125 5.10 -10.68 14.46
N ASN A 126 4.49 -11.80 14.82
CA ASN A 126 3.17 -12.20 14.32
C ASN A 126 2.10 -11.15 14.69
N ILE A 127 2.14 -10.60 15.91
CA ILE A 127 1.24 -9.51 16.34
C ILE A 127 1.43 -8.26 15.49
N ILE A 128 2.68 -7.83 15.26
CA ILE A 128 3.00 -6.65 14.45
C ILE A 128 2.48 -6.83 13.01
N GLU A 129 2.73 -7.98 12.40
CA GLU A 129 2.24 -8.27 11.05
C GLU A 129 0.70 -8.34 10.98
N LEU A 130 0.04 -8.89 12.00
CA LEU A 130 -1.43 -8.87 12.11
C LEU A 130 -1.97 -7.44 12.25
N CYS A 131 -1.35 -6.61 13.07
CA CYS A 131 -1.70 -5.20 13.22
C CYS A 131 -1.53 -4.42 11.91
N ALA A 132 -0.46 -4.68 11.16
CA ALA A 132 -0.26 -4.07 9.86
C ALA A 132 -1.40 -4.41 8.89
N ARG A 133 -1.88 -5.65 8.89
CA ARG A 133 -3.01 -6.08 8.06
C ARG A 133 -4.35 -5.46 8.48
N GLU A 134 -4.58 -5.32 9.78
CA GLU A 134 -5.81 -4.71 10.32
C GLU A 134 -5.89 -3.23 9.96
N LEU A 135 -4.78 -2.51 10.09
CA LEU A 135 -4.70 -1.07 9.81
C LEU A 135 -4.59 -0.77 8.30
N TYR A 136 -3.92 -1.63 7.55
CA TYR A 136 -3.62 -1.45 6.12
C TYR A 136 -4.10 -2.68 5.33
N PRO A 137 -5.42 -2.79 5.04
CA PRO A 137 -5.99 -3.97 4.39
C PRO A 137 -5.58 -4.15 2.92
N ASP A 138 -4.99 -3.14 2.27
CA ASP A 138 -4.46 -3.28 0.91
C ASP A 138 -3.29 -4.30 0.91
N PRO A 139 -3.43 -5.45 0.21
CA PRO A 139 -2.39 -6.47 0.18
C PRO A 139 -1.06 -5.96 -0.39
N LYS A 140 -1.06 -4.90 -1.20
CA LYS A 140 0.20 -4.31 -1.71
C LYS A 140 1.02 -3.69 -0.59
N ILE A 141 0.35 -3.05 0.37
CA ILE A 141 0.97 -2.39 1.52
C ILE A 141 1.38 -3.43 2.55
N ASN A 142 0.42 -4.23 3.03
CA ASN A 142 0.71 -5.16 4.13
C ASN A 142 1.64 -6.30 3.71
N LEU A 143 1.55 -6.85 2.49
CA LEU A 143 2.50 -7.88 2.05
C LEU A 143 3.89 -7.33 1.76
N GLY A 144 3.99 -6.06 1.34
CA GLY A 144 5.27 -5.36 1.23
C GLY A 144 5.97 -5.29 2.59
N PHE A 145 5.23 -4.89 3.62
CA PHE A 145 5.73 -4.80 4.98
C PHE A 145 6.15 -6.17 5.54
N ILE A 146 5.28 -7.18 5.40
CA ILE A 146 5.53 -8.55 5.88
C ILE A 146 6.76 -9.15 5.18
N MET A 147 6.91 -8.95 3.86
CA MET A 147 8.09 -9.40 3.13
C MET A 147 9.35 -8.67 3.58
N CYS A 148 9.28 -7.37 3.85
CA CYS A 148 10.43 -6.61 4.37
C CYS A 148 10.91 -7.21 5.70
N LEU A 149 10.01 -7.40 6.67
CA LEU A 149 10.34 -8.04 7.94
C LEU A 149 10.92 -9.44 7.74
N SER A 150 10.32 -10.22 6.85
CA SER A 150 10.73 -11.61 6.58
C SER A 150 12.13 -11.73 5.98
N ARG A 151 12.67 -10.68 5.34
CA ARG A 151 14.06 -10.70 4.81
C ARG A 151 15.08 -10.76 5.93
N ASP A 152 14.82 -10.08 7.04
CA ASP A 152 15.65 -10.01 8.24
C ASP A 152 14.95 -10.69 9.43
N TYR A 153 14.29 -11.82 9.18
CA TYR A 153 13.44 -12.53 10.15
C TYR A 153 14.13 -12.84 11.50
N SER A 154 15.46 -12.96 11.51
CA SER A 154 16.24 -13.17 12.74
C SER A 154 16.16 -11.97 13.69
N GLU A 155 16.01 -10.76 13.15
CA GLU A 155 15.94 -9.50 13.88
C GLU A 155 14.52 -9.13 14.30
N ILE A 156 13.47 -9.87 13.92
CA ILE A 156 12.12 -9.59 14.41
C ILE A 156 12.03 -9.83 15.94
N PRO A 157 11.46 -8.93 16.76
CA PRO A 157 10.72 -7.70 16.43
C PRO A 157 11.52 -6.41 16.73
N GLU A 158 12.83 -6.38 16.48
CA GLU A 158 13.69 -5.23 16.77
C GLU A 158 13.09 -3.95 16.17
N ARG A 159 13.00 -2.90 17.00
CA ARG A 159 12.28 -1.68 16.66
C ARG A 159 12.79 -1.02 15.38
N SER A 160 14.11 -1.00 15.18
CA SER A 160 14.72 -0.41 13.97
C SER A 160 14.26 -1.12 12.70
N LEU A 161 14.21 -2.45 12.70
CA LEU A 161 13.71 -3.21 11.55
C LEU A 161 12.23 -2.88 11.27
N VAL A 162 11.41 -2.81 12.33
CA VAL A 162 9.97 -2.52 12.19
C VAL A 162 9.74 -1.09 11.68
N GLU A 163 10.49 -0.11 12.17
CA GLU A 163 10.41 1.29 11.71
C GLU A 163 10.85 1.43 10.24
N ASP A 164 11.96 0.79 9.85
CA ASP A 164 12.48 0.82 8.48
C ASP A 164 11.47 0.18 7.51
N CYS A 165 10.97 -1.02 7.83
CA CYS A 165 9.98 -1.69 6.99
C CYS A 165 8.64 -0.95 6.93
N ALA A 166 8.21 -0.31 8.03
CA ALA A 166 7.02 0.50 8.05
C ALA A 166 7.16 1.70 7.09
N LEU A 167 8.32 2.38 7.12
CA LEU A 167 8.63 3.47 6.22
C LEU A 167 8.64 3.03 4.75
N GLU A 168 9.30 1.91 4.43
CA GLU A 168 9.35 1.35 3.06
C GLU A 168 7.96 1.04 2.49
N SER A 169 7.03 0.64 3.36
CA SER A 169 5.68 0.23 2.97
C SER A 169 4.63 1.32 3.16
N ALA A 170 5.03 2.55 3.51
CA ALA A 170 4.13 3.66 3.83
C ALA A 170 3.12 3.35 4.97
N ILE A 171 3.56 2.56 5.94
CA ILE A 171 2.85 2.27 7.19
C ILE A 171 3.28 3.28 8.25
N ASP A 172 2.30 3.81 8.98
CA ASP A 172 2.54 4.68 10.13
C ASP A 172 2.99 3.83 11.32
N PHE A 173 4.26 3.95 11.68
CA PHE A 173 4.84 3.19 12.79
C PHE A 173 4.11 3.45 14.12
N GLN A 174 3.63 4.68 14.36
CA GLN A 174 2.93 4.99 15.60
C GLN A 174 1.60 4.25 15.68
N GLN A 175 0.80 4.25 14.61
CA GLN A 175 -0.45 3.48 14.55
C GLN A 175 -0.20 1.98 14.69
N LEU A 176 0.86 1.47 14.07
CA LEU A 176 1.26 0.07 14.18
C LEU A 176 1.63 -0.30 15.63
N ASN A 177 2.47 0.51 16.27
CA ASN A 177 2.86 0.34 17.67
C ASN A 177 1.64 0.44 18.59
N ASP A 178 0.77 1.43 18.38
CA ASP A 178 -0.45 1.63 19.14
C ASP A 178 -1.38 0.42 19.04
N CYS A 179 -1.51 -0.19 17.87
CA CYS A 179 -2.25 -1.45 17.71
C CYS A 179 -1.63 -2.60 18.52
N ALA A 180 -0.31 -2.77 18.45
CA ALA A 180 0.39 -3.87 19.10
C ALA A 180 0.34 -3.79 20.64
N VAL A 181 0.36 -2.57 21.20
CA VAL A 181 0.35 -2.34 22.65
C VAL A 181 -1.03 -1.96 23.21
N LYS A 182 -2.06 -1.87 22.35
CA LYS A 182 -3.43 -1.54 22.76
C LYS A 182 -3.93 -2.49 23.84
N ASP A 183 -4.58 -1.92 24.84
CA ASP A 183 -5.11 -2.64 26.01
C ASP A 183 -4.03 -3.47 26.72
N ASP A 184 -2.85 -2.87 26.93
CA ASP A 184 -1.67 -3.54 27.52
C ASP A 184 -1.21 -4.77 26.72
N GLY A 185 -1.36 -4.69 25.38
CA GLY A 185 -1.06 -5.77 24.44
C GLY A 185 -2.15 -6.83 24.30
N ALA A 186 -3.26 -6.74 25.06
CA ALA A 186 -4.34 -7.71 25.00
C ALA A 186 -5.02 -7.75 23.61
N TYR A 187 -5.12 -6.61 22.94
CA TYR A 187 -5.71 -6.56 21.59
C TYR A 187 -4.84 -7.32 20.58
N GLY A 188 -3.54 -7.01 20.52
CA GLY A 188 -2.60 -7.72 19.64
C GLY A 188 -2.55 -9.22 19.94
N LEU A 189 -2.50 -9.60 21.22
CA LEU A 189 -2.57 -10.99 21.65
C LEU A 189 -3.87 -11.67 21.19
N SER A 190 -5.00 -10.97 21.23
CA SER A 190 -6.28 -11.51 20.78
C SER A 190 -6.29 -11.79 19.27
N LEU A 191 -5.73 -10.89 18.45
CA LEU A 191 -5.56 -11.09 17.01
C LEU A 191 -4.71 -12.34 16.73
N LEU A 192 -3.59 -12.50 17.45
CA LEU A 192 -2.72 -13.66 17.30
C LEU A 192 -3.42 -14.95 17.73
N ARG A 193 -4.13 -14.94 18.86
CA ARG A 193 -4.88 -16.10 19.34
C ARG A 193 -5.94 -16.54 18.34
N ASP A 194 -6.68 -15.60 17.76
CA ASP A 194 -7.73 -15.91 16.79
C ASP A 194 -7.14 -16.43 15.47
N SER A 195 -5.99 -15.88 15.05
CA SER A 195 -5.22 -16.38 13.91
C SER A 195 -4.71 -17.81 14.12
N ILE A 196 -4.18 -18.13 15.30
CA ILE A 196 -3.71 -19.48 15.66
C ILE A 196 -4.87 -20.47 15.71
N LYS A 197 -6.01 -20.09 16.30
CA LYS A 197 -7.22 -20.93 16.34
C LYS A 197 -7.70 -21.26 14.93
N ARG A 198 -7.76 -20.27 14.04
CA ARG A 198 -8.10 -20.47 12.61
C ARG A 198 -7.16 -21.48 11.94
N THR A 199 -5.85 -21.35 12.16
CA THR A 199 -4.85 -22.30 11.66
C THR A 199 -5.11 -23.71 12.21
N ALA A 200 -5.31 -23.85 13.51
CA ALA A 200 -5.56 -25.15 14.15
C ALA A 200 -6.86 -25.82 13.65
N ASP A 201 -7.93 -25.05 13.51
CA ASP A 201 -9.21 -25.53 13.00
C ASP A 201 -9.12 -26.04 11.55
N LEU A 202 -8.30 -25.39 10.72
CA LEU A 202 -8.07 -25.84 9.34
C LEU A 202 -7.24 -27.12 9.28
N ILE A 203 -6.22 -27.25 10.12
CA ILE A 203 -5.42 -28.48 10.22
C ILE A 203 -6.31 -29.65 10.66
N GLY A 204 -7.11 -29.48 11.72
CA GLY A 204 -8.03 -30.52 12.19
C GLY A 204 -9.07 -30.92 11.13
N ARG A 205 -9.59 -29.95 10.36
CA ARG A 205 -10.48 -30.24 9.22
C ARG A 205 -9.78 -31.00 8.08
N CYS A 206 -8.51 -30.73 7.83
CA CYS A 206 -7.73 -31.47 6.85
C CYS A 206 -7.51 -32.91 7.32
N ASP A 207 -7.24 -33.14 8.60
CA ASP A 207 -7.09 -34.49 9.15
C ASP A 207 -8.39 -35.30 9.01
N GLU A 208 -9.54 -34.73 9.38
CA GLU A 208 -10.84 -35.40 9.25
C GLU A 208 -11.23 -35.66 7.78
N LYS A 209 -11.00 -34.69 6.87
CA LYS A 209 -11.34 -34.84 5.45
C LYS A 209 -10.37 -35.74 4.67
N CYS A 210 -9.10 -35.80 5.06
CA CYS A 210 -8.14 -36.74 4.50
C CYS A 210 -8.40 -38.17 4.99
N TYR A 211 -8.83 -38.36 6.23
CA TYR A 211 -9.19 -39.68 6.76
C TYR A 211 -10.43 -40.28 6.07
N HIS A 212 -11.34 -39.46 5.54
CA HIS A 212 -12.51 -39.92 4.78
C HIS A 212 -12.32 -39.99 3.26
N SER A 213 -11.13 -39.64 2.74
CA SER A 213 -10.81 -39.78 1.31
C SER A 213 -9.85 -40.93 0.99
N SER A 214 -9.42 -41.70 2.00
CA SER A 214 -8.57 -42.89 1.88
C SER A 214 -9.33 -44.20 2.05
#